data_AF-K3X7Z3-F1
#
_entry.id   AF-K3X7Z3-F1
#
_cell.length_a   1.000
_cell.length_b   1.000
_cell.length_c   1.000
_cell.angle_alpha   90.00
_cell.angle_beta   90.00
_cell.angle_gamma   90.00
#
_symmetry.space_group_name_H-M   'P 1'
#
loop_
_entity.id
_entity.type
_entity.pdbx_description
1 polymer ?
#
loop_
_entity_poly.entity_id
_entity_poly.type
_entity_poly.pdbx_seq_one_letter_code
_entity_poly.pdbx_strand_id
1 'polypeptide(L)'
;MAVQRNGGSEGHANKSSADKKRDAAETAAEQKRVSELYMEEMSRDFGPVEEGDESFMRNFPTAFVSWETLESALQQYTESTCQVIRKHTTQTTANRNQATQKYLDGFRTPGTFLGSFYPDEMEWYKKVWVCSICRAFNVRARGFQASRSSGSAARRQQETEIKITAQLNPYKQDRDKFYIEVSWSGMHNHRCDEDAVLQFEREGSRIDDPAVLSIVREMRRHGKTPREIKRLGKRSMEKR
;
A
#
# COMPACT_ATOMS: atom_id res chain seq x y z
N MET A 1 54.55 -50.26 -0.50
CA MET A 1 53.46 -50.13 -1.48
C MET A 1 52.85 -48.75 -1.34
N ALA A 2 53.12 -47.86 -2.30
CA ALA A 2 52.57 -46.52 -2.37
C ALA A 2 51.38 -46.55 -3.34
N VAL A 3 50.22 -46.05 -2.92
CA VAL A 3 49.07 -45.84 -3.80
C VAL A 3 48.83 -44.34 -3.93
N GLN A 4 48.94 -43.88 -5.17
CA GLN A 4 48.65 -42.53 -5.63
C GLN A 4 47.17 -42.36 -5.98
N ARG A 5 46.66 -41.15 -5.71
CA ARG A 5 45.75 -40.32 -6.54
C ARG A 5 44.29 -40.77 -6.76
N ASN A 6 43.33 -39.88 -6.47
CA ASN A 6 42.87 -38.86 -7.44
C ASN A 6 41.83 -37.91 -6.82
N GLY A 7 42.06 -36.60 -6.98
CA GLY A 7 41.08 -35.56 -6.74
C GLY A 7 40.17 -35.38 -7.95
N GLY A 8 38.87 -35.34 -7.73
CA GLY A 8 37.88 -34.92 -8.70
C GLY A 8 37.48 -33.46 -8.43
N SER A 9 37.92 -32.55 -9.28
CA SER A 9 37.41 -31.19 -9.35
C SER A 9 36.13 -31.17 -10.19
N GLU A 10 34.98 -30.96 -9.56
CA GLU A 10 33.73 -30.69 -10.28
C GLU A 10 33.80 -29.28 -10.90
N GLY A 11 33.76 -29.24 -12.23
CA GLY A 11 33.74 -28.01 -13.01
C GLY A 11 32.38 -27.32 -12.90
N HIS A 12 32.34 -26.19 -12.21
CA HIS A 12 31.25 -25.22 -12.37
C HIS A 12 31.32 -24.62 -13.78
N ALA A 13 30.43 -25.09 -14.66
CA ALA A 13 30.24 -24.52 -15.99
C ALA A 13 29.77 -23.06 -15.88
N ASN A 14 30.69 -22.14 -16.11
CA ASN A 14 30.46 -20.70 -16.07
C ASN A 14 29.72 -20.31 -17.37
N LYS A 15 28.39 -20.14 -17.30
CA LYS A 15 27.57 -19.70 -18.45
C LYS A 15 28.14 -18.42 -19.07
N SER A 16 28.19 -18.36 -20.39
CA SER A 16 28.79 -17.25 -21.13
C SER A 16 28.03 -15.94 -20.86
N SER A 17 28.75 -14.82 -20.95
CA SER A 17 28.20 -13.46 -20.80
C SER A 17 27.06 -13.17 -21.80
N ALA A 18 27.10 -13.80 -22.98
CA ALA A 18 26.08 -13.67 -24.01
C ALA A 18 24.77 -14.39 -23.64
N ASP A 19 24.86 -15.58 -23.04
CA ASP A 19 23.68 -16.35 -22.60
C ASP A 19 22.95 -15.65 -21.45
N LYS A 20 23.70 -15.08 -20.50
CA LYS A 20 23.12 -14.28 -19.39
C LYS A 20 22.39 -13.03 -19.87
N LYS A 21 22.90 -12.36 -20.93
CA LYS A 21 22.25 -11.18 -21.52
C LYS A 21 20.99 -11.54 -22.30
N ARG A 22 20.95 -12.71 -22.95
CA ARG A 22 19.76 -13.24 -23.62
C ARG A 22 18.67 -13.59 -22.61
N ASP A 23 19.00 -14.36 -21.57
CA ASP A 23 18.06 -14.77 -20.53
C ASP A 23 17.42 -13.56 -19.80
N ALA A 24 18.20 -12.49 -19.55
CA ALA A 24 17.72 -11.27 -18.89
C ALA A 24 16.88 -10.35 -19.80
N ALA A 25 17.15 -10.37 -21.10
CA ALA A 25 16.34 -9.64 -22.08
C ALA A 25 15.01 -10.34 -22.34
N GLU A 26 15.00 -11.68 -22.31
CA GLU A 26 13.82 -12.51 -22.47
C GLU A 26 12.87 -12.38 -21.27
N THR A 27 13.37 -12.36 -20.03
CA THR A 27 12.53 -12.11 -18.83
C THR A 27 11.95 -10.69 -18.79
N ALA A 28 12.70 -9.68 -19.22
CA ALA A 28 12.18 -8.31 -19.28
C ALA A 28 11.11 -8.13 -20.38
N ALA A 29 11.28 -8.81 -21.53
CA ALA A 29 10.29 -8.85 -22.60
C ALA A 29 9.03 -9.63 -22.19
N GLU A 30 9.20 -10.75 -21.49
CA GLU A 30 8.12 -11.53 -20.87
C GLU A 30 7.31 -10.64 -19.92
N GLN A 31 7.98 -9.89 -19.04
CA GLN A 31 7.31 -9.03 -18.06
C GLN A 31 6.63 -7.81 -18.69
N LYS A 32 7.21 -7.23 -19.73
CA LYS A 32 6.55 -6.18 -20.52
C LYS A 32 5.30 -6.73 -21.21
N ARG A 33 5.39 -7.93 -21.79
CA ARG A 33 4.27 -8.60 -22.44
C ARG A 33 3.17 -9.01 -21.45
N VAL A 34 3.54 -9.47 -20.26
CA VAL A 34 2.63 -9.71 -19.14
C VAL A 34 1.98 -8.41 -18.71
N SER A 35 2.72 -7.30 -18.61
CA SER A 35 2.18 -5.98 -18.28
C SER A 35 1.24 -5.42 -19.36
N GLU A 36 1.47 -5.71 -20.64
CA GLU A 36 0.59 -5.29 -21.74
C GLU A 36 -0.69 -6.12 -21.82
N LEU A 37 -0.59 -7.46 -21.77
CA LEU A 37 -1.75 -8.35 -21.63
C LEU A 37 -2.56 -8.04 -20.36
N TYR A 38 -1.88 -7.56 -19.32
CA TYR A 38 -2.47 -7.14 -18.06
C TYR A 38 -3.30 -5.86 -18.17
N MET A 39 -2.85 -4.84 -18.91
CA MET A 39 -3.68 -3.64 -19.17
C MET A 39 -4.95 -3.99 -19.95
N GLU A 40 -4.89 -5.03 -20.78
CA GLU A 40 -6.03 -5.55 -21.54
C GLU A 40 -7.01 -6.33 -20.64
N GLU A 41 -6.51 -7.13 -19.68
CA GLU A 41 -7.35 -7.85 -18.70
C GLU A 41 -7.94 -6.93 -17.62
N MET A 42 -7.26 -5.83 -17.26
CA MET A 42 -7.75 -4.78 -16.36
C MET A 42 -8.89 -3.93 -16.94
N SER A 43 -9.14 -4.02 -18.24
CA SER A 43 -10.32 -3.39 -18.87
C SER A 43 -11.63 -4.12 -18.54
N ARG A 44 -11.56 -5.28 -17.87
CA ARG A 44 -12.73 -6.04 -17.44
C ARG A 44 -13.33 -5.43 -16.18
N ASP A 45 -14.66 -5.41 -16.14
CA ASP A 45 -15.41 -5.08 -14.93
C ASP A 45 -15.19 -6.19 -13.88
N PHE A 46 -14.59 -5.83 -12.74
CA PHE A 46 -14.32 -6.75 -11.64
C PHE A 46 -15.50 -6.88 -10.67
N GLY A 47 -16.50 -5.99 -10.78
CA GLY A 47 -17.63 -5.93 -9.87
C GLY A 47 -17.26 -5.49 -8.44
N PRO A 48 -18.27 -5.26 -7.59
CA PRO A 48 -18.07 -4.84 -6.20
C PRO A 48 -17.43 -5.94 -5.35
N VAL A 49 -16.63 -5.54 -4.37
CA VAL A 49 -16.06 -6.47 -3.38
C VAL A 49 -17.03 -6.66 -2.22
N GLU A 50 -17.25 -7.93 -1.84
CA GLU A 50 -18.11 -8.29 -0.72
C GLU A 50 -17.45 -7.98 0.64
N GLU A 51 -18.28 -7.69 1.65
CA GLU A 51 -17.82 -7.49 3.02
C GLU A 51 -17.19 -8.77 3.57
N GLY A 52 -16.02 -8.65 4.23
CA GLY A 52 -15.29 -9.81 4.76
C GLY A 52 -14.50 -10.61 3.71
N ASP A 53 -14.45 -10.17 2.45
CA ASP A 53 -13.66 -10.86 1.43
C ASP A 53 -12.14 -10.64 1.65
N GLU A 54 -11.45 -11.71 2.05
CA GLU A 54 -9.98 -11.74 2.17
C GLU A 54 -9.28 -11.70 0.81
N SER A 55 -10.01 -11.95 -0.28
CA SER A 55 -9.55 -11.88 -1.67
C SER A 55 -9.95 -10.58 -2.39
N PHE A 56 -10.12 -9.46 -1.66
CA PHE A 56 -10.52 -8.15 -2.20
C PHE A 56 -9.62 -7.56 -3.32
N MET A 57 -8.45 -8.15 -3.55
CA MET A 57 -7.50 -7.82 -4.64
C MET A 57 -7.40 -8.95 -5.66
N ARG A 58 -8.45 -9.75 -5.84
CA ARG A 58 -8.42 -10.91 -6.74
C ARG A 58 -8.01 -10.45 -8.14
N ASN A 59 -7.05 -11.16 -8.73
CA ASN A 59 -6.48 -10.90 -10.04
C ASN A 59 -5.72 -9.56 -10.17
N PHE A 60 -5.50 -8.83 -9.07
CA PHE A 60 -4.60 -7.68 -9.08
C PHE A 60 -3.14 -8.15 -9.11
N PRO A 61 -2.23 -7.54 -9.90
CA PRO A 61 -0.85 -7.99 -9.98
C PRO A 61 -0.08 -7.71 -8.72
N THR A 62 0.95 -8.52 -8.57
CA THR A 62 1.92 -8.41 -7.50
C THR A 62 3.21 -7.75 -7.94
N ALA A 63 3.37 -7.34 -9.21
CA ALA A 63 4.61 -6.77 -9.73
C ALA A 63 4.38 -5.66 -10.77
N PHE A 64 5.11 -4.55 -10.64
CA PHE A 64 5.03 -3.38 -11.51
C PHE A 64 6.41 -2.82 -11.84
N VAL A 65 6.56 -2.24 -13.04
CA VAL A 65 7.82 -1.64 -13.50
C VAL A 65 8.05 -0.22 -13.00
N SER A 66 6.99 0.50 -12.61
CA SER A 66 7.06 1.88 -12.13
C SER A 66 5.96 2.19 -11.12
N TRP A 67 6.20 3.21 -10.29
CA TRP A 67 5.22 3.67 -9.31
C TRP A 67 3.97 4.25 -9.96
N GLU A 68 4.14 4.89 -11.13
CA GLU A 68 3.04 5.46 -11.90
C GLU A 68 2.12 4.39 -12.47
N THR A 69 2.68 3.31 -13.03
CA THR A 69 1.88 2.18 -13.55
C THR A 69 1.10 1.50 -12.42
N LEU A 70 1.73 1.31 -11.25
CA LEU A 70 1.04 0.79 -10.07
C LEU A 70 -0.09 1.73 -9.62
N GLU A 71 0.17 3.02 -9.47
CA GLU A 71 -0.81 3.98 -8.96
C GLU A 71 -2.01 4.11 -9.93
N SER A 72 -1.77 4.11 -11.24
CA SER A 72 -2.83 4.12 -12.26
C SER A 72 -3.66 2.83 -12.24
N ALA A 73 -3.00 1.66 -12.19
CA ALA A 73 -3.70 0.38 -12.12
C ALA A 73 -4.51 0.23 -10.83
N LEU A 74 -3.94 0.65 -9.70
CA LEU A 74 -4.63 0.63 -8.41
C LEU A 74 -5.84 1.57 -8.42
N GLN A 75 -5.71 2.77 -9.00
CA GLN A 75 -6.82 3.70 -9.13
C GLN A 75 -7.98 3.08 -9.92
N GLN A 76 -7.71 2.55 -11.13
CA GLN A 76 -8.72 1.90 -11.95
C GLN A 76 -9.38 0.72 -11.23
N TYR A 77 -8.57 -0.13 -10.58
CA TYR A 77 -9.08 -1.24 -9.79
C TYR A 77 -10.04 -0.77 -8.69
N THR A 78 -9.63 0.24 -7.93
CA THR A 78 -10.42 0.74 -6.80
C THR A 78 -11.71 1.43 -7.22
N GLU A 79 -11.70 2.10 -8.37
CA GLU A 79 -12.90 2.70 -8.97
C GLU A 79 -13.88 1.61 -9.45
N SER A 80 -13.39 0.60 -10.18
CA SER A 80 -14.24 -0.50 -10.66
C SER A 80 -14.84 -1.38 -9.55
N THR A 81 -14.13 -1.49 -8.42
CA THR A 81 -14.54 -2.34 -7.28
C THR A 81 -15.20 -1.57 -6.15
N CYS A 82 -15.48 -0.27 -6.33
CA CYS A 82 -16.09 0.61 -5.32
C CYS A 82 -15.32 0.65 -3.99
N GLN A 83 -13.99 0.53 -4.03
CA GLN A 83 -13.13 0.55 -2.84
C GLN A 83 -12.50 1.93 -2.63
N VAL A 84 -12.71 2.57 -1.48
CA VAL A 84 -12.11 3.90 -1.20
C VAL A 84 -10.69 3.77 -0.62
N ILE A 85 -9.78 3.21 -1.40
CA ILE A 85 -8.38 2.99 -1.00
C ILE A 85 -7.58 4.27 -1.18
N ARG A 86 -6.89 4.72 -0.12
CA ARG A 86 -6.05 5.92 -0.15
C ARG A 86 -4.65 5.63 0.40
N LYS A 87 -3.69 6.41 -0.08
CA LYS A 87 -2.29 6.39 0.36
C LYS A 87 -2.23 6.72 1.85
N HIS A 88 -1.69 5.80 2.64
CA HIS A 88 -1.59 5.90 4.09
C HIS A 88 -0.21 6.40 4.53
N THR A 89 0.84 5.72 4.07
CA THR A 89 2.23 6.00 4.45
C THR A 89 3.15 5.73 3.28
N THR A 90 4.21 6.54 3.19
CA THR A 90 5.29 6.35 2.24
C THR A 90 6.64 6.32 2.97
N GLN A 91 7.61 5.65 2.38
CA GLN A 91 8.99 5.63 2.83
C GLN A 91 9.87 5.90 1.62
N THR A 92 10.73 6.91 1.71
CA THR A 92 11.66 7.26 0.63
C THR A 92 12.85 6.32 0.59
N THR A 93 13.47 6.18 -0.59
CA THR A 93 14.75 5.46 -0.75
C THR A 93 15.83 6.08 0.13
N ALA A 94 15.93 7.40 0.17
CA ALA A 94 16.85 8.12 1.06
C ALA A 94 16.68 7.74 2.54
N ASN A 95 15.45 7.71 3.07
CA ASN A 95 15.19 7.30 4.46
C ASN A 95 15.55 5.83 4.70
N ARG A 96 15.31 4.95 3.71
CA ARG A 96 15.68 3.54 3.80
C ARG A 96 17.20 3.36 3.79
N ASN A 97 17.90 4.09 2.93
CA ASN A 97 19.36 4.10 2.80
C ASN A 97 20.02 4.64 4.07
N GLN A 98 19.48 5.70 4.67
CA GLN A 98 19.97 6.22 5.94
C GLN A 98 19.78 5.19 7.08
N ALA A 99 18.64 4.50 7.11
CA ALA A 99 18.40 3.42 8.09
C ALA A 99 19.36 2.24 7.88
N THR A 100 19.63 1.89 6.62
CA THR A 100 20.68 0.91 6.24
C THR A 100 22.05 1.35 6.77
N GLN A 101 22.45 2.60 6.53
CA GLN A 101 23.74 3.12 6.96
C GLN A 101 23.89 3.07 8.49
N LYS A 102 22.87 3.54 9.22
CA LYS A 102 22.86 3.46 10.69
C LYS A 102 22.98 2.03 11.22
N TYR A 103 22.35 1.07 10.54
CA TYR A 103 22.46 -0.34 10.89
C TYR A 103 23.89 -0.86 10.68
N LEU A 104 24.50 -0.54 9.53
CA LEU A 104 25.88 -0.89 9.20
C LEU A 104 26.89 -0.28 10.18
N ASP A 105 26.67 0.97 10.59
CA ASP A 105 27.56 1.67 11.53
C ASP A 105 27.49 1.06 12.94
N GLY A 106 26.31 0.58 13.35
CA GLY A 106 26.06 -0.03 14.66
C GLY A 106 26.44 -1.50 14.77
N PHE A 107 26.38 -2.26 13.67
CA PHE A 107 26.77 -3.67 13.60
C PHE A 107 28.01 -3.81 12.70
N ARG A 108 29.19 -3.66 13.29
CA ARG A 108 30.50 -3.98 12.65
C ARG A 108 30.70 -5.49 12.50
N THR A 109 29.75 -6.22 11.95
CA THR A 109 29.99 -7.59 11.51
C THR A 109 30.25 -7.53 10.00
N PRO A 110 31.53 -7.53 9.56
CA PRO A 110 31.82 -7.61 8.14
C PRO A 110 31.18 -8.87 7.54
N GLY A 111 30.32 -8.68 6.53
CA GLY A 111 29.79 -9.78 5.71
C GLY A 111 28.33 -10.19 5.93
N THR A 112 27.57 -9.57 6.84
CA THR A 112 26.15 -9.96 7.07
C THR A 112 25.12 -9.08 6.37
N PHE A 113 25.50 -7.89 5.87
CA PHE A 113 24.56 -7.01 5.19
C PHE A 113 24.54 -7.23 3.68
N LEU A 114 23.49 -7.93 3.22
CA LEU A 114 23.14 -8.16 1.81
C LEU A 114 22.18 -7.08 1.26
N GLY A 115 22.08 -5.92 1.90
CA GLY A 115 21.21 -4.85 1.42
C GLY A 115 21.92 -3.99 0.38
N SER A 116 21.41 -3.97 -0.85
CA SER A 116 21.77 -2.94 -1.81
C SER A 116 21.25 -1.59 -1.31
N PHE A 117 22.04 -0.52 -1.50
CA PHE A 117 21.50 0.83 -1.44
C PHE A 117 20.58 1.04 -2.63
N TYR A 118 19.46 1.72 -2.39
CA TYR A 118 18.51 2.04 -3.45
C TYR A 118 18.94 3.34 -4.15
N PRO A 119 18.82 3.45 -5.48
CA PRO A 119 19.08 4.69 -6.17
C PRO A 119 18.13 5.80 -5.69
N ASP A 120 18.62 7.03 -5.61
CA ASP A 120 17.83 8.17 -5.14
C ASP A 120 16.76 8.57 -6.18
N GLU A 121 17.01 8.27 -7.46
CA GLU A 121 16.10 8.54 -8.60
C GLU A 121 14.77 7.80 -8.48
N MET A 122 14.72 6.71 -7.70
CA MET A 122 13.51 5.93 -7.49
C MET A 122 12.52 6.59 -6.53
N GLU A 123 12.95 7.61 -5.77
CA GLU A 123 12.20 8.43 -4.80
C GLU A 123 11.60 7.66 -3.61
N TRP A 124 10.84 6.59 -3.88
CA TRP A 124 10.09 5.79 -2.93
C TRP A 124 10.64 4.36 -2.84
N TYR A 125 10.90 3.93 -1.61
CA TYR A 125 11.20 2.54 -1.27
C TYR A 125 9.91 1.74 -1.00
N LYS A 126 8.94 2.36 -0.33
CA LYS A 126 7.71 1.68 0.08
C LYS A 126 6.53 2.64 0.08
N LYS A 127 5.38 2.17 -0.40
CA LYS A 127 4.09 2.86 -0.28
C LYS A 127 3.06 1.89 0.30
N VAL A 128 2.19 2.41 1.15
CA VAL A 128 1.12 1.65 1.79
C VAL A 128 -0.18 2.39 1.56
N TRP A 129 -1.21 1.66 1.18
CA TRP A 129 -2.58 2.13 1.05
C TRP A 129 -3.50 1.37 1.98
N VAL A 130 -4.56 2.03 2.42
CA VAL A 130 -5.60 1.44 3.27
C VAL A 130 -6.98 1.91 2.80
N CYS A 131 -8.01 1.14 3.10
CA CYS A 131 -9.39 1.58 2.86
C CYS A 131 -9.76 2.70 3.86
N SER A 132 -10.20 3.84 3.32
CA SER A 132 -10.54 5.03 4.11
C SER A 132 -11.82 4.84 4.93
N ILE A 133 -12.76 4.06 4.39
CA ILE A 133 -14.01 3.71 5.07
C ILE A 133 -13.69 2.80 6.26
N CYS A 134 -12.96 1.69 6.04
CA CYS A 134 -12.48 0.81 7.12
C CYS A 134 -11.80 1.59 8.26
N ARG A 135 -10.90 2.51 7.89
CA ARG A 135 -10.20 3.35 8.86
C ARG A 135 -11.13 4.28 9.63
N ALA A 136 -12.12 4.89 8.95
CA ALA A 136 -13.09 5.76 9.60
C ALA A 136 -13.97 4.99 10.61
N PHE A 137 -14.41 3.77 10.27
CA PHE A 137 -15.10 2.87 11.20
C PHE A 137 -14.23 2.54 12.42
N ASN A 138 -12.96 2.20 12.23
CA ASN A 138 -12.05 1.86 13.31
C ASN A 138 -11.78 3.05 14.26
N VAL A 139 -11.68 4.27 13.74
CA VAL A 139 -11.52 5.48 14.58
C VAL A 139 -12.79 5.73 15.42
N ARG A 140 -13.98 5.54 14.83
CA ARG A 140 -15.27 5.69 15.54
C ARG A 140 -15.42 4.62 16.63
N ALA A 141 -15.04 3.37 16.35
CA ALA A 141 -15.08 2.27 17.31
C ALA A 141 -14.11 2.48 18.48
N ARG A 142 -12.88 2.97 18.22
CA ARG A 142 -11.91 3.31 19.27
C ARG A 142 -12.39 4.43 20.21
N GLY A 143 -13.14 5.40 19.69
CA GLY A 143 -13.77 6.45 20.50
C GLY A 143 -14.83 5.93 21.47
N PHE A 144 -15.47 4.79 21.15
CA PHE A 144 -16.49 4.14 21.99
C PHE A 144 -15.87 3.11 22.95
N GLN A 145 -14.83 2.38 22.52
CA GLN A 145 -14.18 1.33 23.32
C GLN A 145 -13.14 1.84 24.33
N ALA A 146 -12.63 3.06 24.19
CA ALA A 146 -11.73 3.67 25.17
C ALA A 146 -12.35 3.76 26.58
N SER A 147 -13.67 3.60 26.74
CA SER A 147 -14.30 3.59 28.05
C SER A 147 -14.58 2.19 28.62
N ARG A 148 -14.48 1.08 27.87
CA ARG A 148 -15.05 -0.21 28.37
C ARG A 148 -14.38 -1.54 28.02
N SER A 149 -13.33 -1.66 27.22
CA SER A 149 -12.76 -3.00 27.00
C SER A 149 -11.30 -3.05 26.57
N SER A 150 -10.42 -3.33 27.54
CA SER A 150 -9.07 -3.86 27.35
C SER A 150 -9.17 -5.38 27.12
N GLY A 151 -9.57 -5.82 25.93
CA GLY A 151 -9.74 -7.24 25.63
C GLY A 151 -9.60 -7.56 24.14
N SER A 152 -9.40 -8.85 23.84
CA SER A 152 -9.17 -9.46 22.52
C SER A 152 -10.07 -8.98 21.36
N ALA A 153 -11.26 -8.43 21.65
CA ALA A 153 -12.13 -7.79 20.68
C ALA A 153 -11.49 -6.57 19.99
N ALA A 154 -10.66 -5.79 20.69
CA ALA A 154 -9.91 -4.68 20.09
C ALA A 154 -8.82 -5.16 19.12
N ARG A 155 -8.31 -6.39 19.31
CA ARG A 155 -7.34 -7.04 18.40
C ARG A 155 -8.01 -7.55 17.14
N ARG A 156 -9.20 -8.17 17.25
CA ARG A 156 -9.98 -8.60 16.07
C ARG A 156 -10.35 -7.43 15.15
N GLN A 157 -10.59 -6.23 15.70
CA GLN A 157 -10.82 -5.03 14.87
C GLN A 157 -9.55 -4.49 14.16
N GLN A 158 -8.34 -4.90 14.58
CA GLN A 158 -7.12 -4.57 13.84
C GLN A 158 -6.93 -5.48 12.61
N GLU A 159 -7.56 -6.66 12.60
CA GLU A 159 -7.48 -7.63 11.49
C GLU A 159 -8.46 -7.29 10.35
N THR A 160 -9.39 -6.36 10.58
CA THR A 160 -10.38 -5.91 9.59
C THR A 160 -9.99 -4.60 8.90
N GLU A 161 -8.71 -4.23 8.90
CA GLU A 161 -8.22 -3.09 8.11
C GLU A 161 -7.45 -3.61 6.90
N ILE A 162 -8.03 -3.40 5.72
CA ILE A 162 -7.34 -3.68 4.48
C ILE A 162 -6.09 -2.83 4.36
N LYS A 163 -5.02 -3.51 3.97
CA LYS A 163 -3.71 -2.92 3.77
C LYS A 163 -3.10 -3.45 2.49
N ILE A 164 -2.76 -2.55 1.59
CA ILE A 164 -1.97 -2.85 0.40
C ILE A 164 -0.59 -2.26 0.62
N THR A 165 0.43 -3.08 0.47
CA THR A 165 1.84 -2.71 0.64
C THR A 165 2.58 -2.95 -0.66
N ALA A 166 3.17 -1.88 -1.20
CA ALA A 166 4.07 -1.98 -2.33
C ALA A 166 5.49 -1.59 -1.90
N GLN A 167 6.48 -2.36 -2.35
CA GLN A 167 7.88 -2.21 -2.00
C GLN A 167 8.77 -2.33 -3.22
N LEU A 168 9.81 -1.51 -3.27
CA LEU A 168 10.83 -1.54 -4.30
C LEU A 168 11.81 -2.69 -4.00
N ASN A 169 11.99 -3.58 -4.97
CA ASN A 169 12.88 -4.73 -4.87
C ASN A 169 13.84 -4.76 -6.06
N PRO A 170 15.13 -5.09 -5.85
CA PRO A 170 16.06 -5.34 -6.95
C PRO A 170 15.73 -6.68 -7.63
N TYR A 171 15.98 -6.78 -8.94
CA TYR A 171 15.92 -8.07 -9.61
C TYR A 171 17.02 -9.00 -9.08
N LYS A 172 16.72 -10.31 -9.01
CA LYS A 172 17.70 -11.31 -8.56
C LYS A 172 18.89 -11.42 -9.52
N GLN A 173 18.64 -11.24 -10.81
CA GLN A 173 19.61 -11.40 -11.90
C GLN A 173 20.39 -10.11 -12.18
N ASP A 174 19.83 -8.95 -11.84
CA ASP A 174 20.40 -7.63 -12.10
C ASP A 174 20.07 -6.70 -10.93
N ARG A 175 21.09 -6.38 -10.12
CA ARG A 175 20.92 -5.57 -8.90
C ARG A 175 20.71 -4.09 -9.20
N ASP A 176 20.97 -3.64 -10.43
CA ASP A 176 20.81 -2.26 -10.86
C ASP A 176 19.40 -2.00 -11.44
N LYS A 177 18.64 -3.07 -11.67
CA LYS A 177 17.23 -2.99 -12.05
C LYS A 177 16.35 -3.25 -10.84
N PHE A 178 15.22 -2.54 -10.80
CA PHE A 178 14.24 -2.67 -9.72
C PHE A 178 12.85 -2.86 -10.29
N TYR A 179 12.00 -3.49 -9.50
CA TYR A 179 10.57 -3.61 -9.71
C TYR A 179 9.85 -3.34 -8.39
N ILE A 180 8.56 -3.07 -8.49
CA ILE A 180 7.70 -2.84 -7.34
C ILE A 180 6.90 -4.10 -7.10
N GLU A 181 7.13 -4.75 -5.96
CA GLU A 181 6.34 -5.88 -5.50
C GLU A 181 5.16 -5.37 -4.68
N VAL A 182 3.98 -5.91 -4.92
CA VAL A 182 2.73 -5.57 -4.23
C VAL A 182 2.22 -6.78 -3.48
N SER A 183 1.81 -6.55 -2.23
CA SER A 183 1.20 -7.53 -1.35
C SER A 183 0.02 -6.88 -0.62
N TRP A 184 -0.96 -7.67 -0.20
CA TRP A 184 -2.13 -7.19 0.52
C TRP A 184 -2.51 -8.12 1.66
N SER A 185 -3.23 -7.57 2.63
CA SER A 185 -3.78 -8.31 3.77
C SER A 185 -5.01 -7.61 4.33
N GLY A 186 -5.78 -8.35 5.14
CA GLY A 186 -6.98 -7.84 5.80
C GLY A 186 -8.24 -8.06 4.96
N MET A 187 -9.36 -7.58 5.49
CA MET A 187 -10.69 -7.68 4.87
C MET A 187 -11.46 -6.38 5.09
N HIS A 188 -12.40 -6.06 4.21
CA HIS A 188 -13.28 -4.90 4.42
C HIS A 188 -14.26 -5.21 5.56
N ASN A 189 -14.47 -4.23 6.45
CA ASN A 189 -15.50 -4.27 7.50
C ASN A 189 -16.75 -3.48 7.11
N HIS A 190 -16.93 -3.26 5.81
CA HIS A 190 -18.07 -2.59 5.22
C HIS A 190 -18.28 -3.14 3.81
N ARG A 191 -19.45 -2.88 3.25
CA ARG A 191 -19.75 -3.17 1.84
C ARG A 191 -18.95 -2.26 0.92
N CYS A 192 -18.44 -2.78 -0.20
CA CYS A 192 -17.78 -1.99 -1.24
C CYS A 192 -18.70 -1.87 -2.45
N ASP A 193 -19.69 -1.00 -2.35
CA ASP A 193 -20.62 -0.65 -3.42
C ASP A 193 -20.71 0.88 -3.58
N GLU A 194 -21.34 1.33 -4.66
CA GLU A 194 -21.50 2.75 -4.95
C GLU A 194 -22.18 3.51 -3.81
N ASP A 195 -23.17 2.89 -3.15
CA ASP A 195 -23.89 3.50 -2.04
C ASP A 195 -22.96 3.77 -0.84
N ALA A 196 -22.10 2.82 -0.48
CA ALA A 196 -21.12 2.97 0.58
C ALA A 196 -20.09 4.06 0.24
N VAL A 197 -19.65 4.15 -1.02
CA VAL A 197 -18.76 5.21 -1.50
C VAL A 197 -19.44 6.57 -1.37
N LEU A 198 -20.65 6.72 -1.91
CA LEU A 198 -21.42 7.96 -1.85
C LEU A 198 -21.72 8.39 -0.42
N GLN A 199 -22.05 7.45 0.47
CA GLN A 199 -22.26 7.73 1.88
C GLN A 199 -20.98 8.23 2.54
N PHE A 200 -19.85 7.56 2.30
CA PHE A 200 -18.56 7.98 2.84
C PHE A 200 -18.15 9.37 2.34
N GLU A 201 -18.37 9.66 1.06
CA GLU A 201 -18.11 10.97 0.48
C GLU A 201 -19.01 12.04 1.09
N ARG A 202 -20.31 11.79 1.26
CA ARG A 202 -21.22 12.73 1.93
C ARG A 202 -20.83 12.99 3.39
N GLU A 203 -20.46 11.95 4.12
CA GLU A 203 -20.05 12.06 5.53
C GLU A 203 -18.66 12.69 5.70
N GLY A 204 -17.77 12.48 4.74
CA GLY A 204 -16.39 12.96 4.72
C GLY A 204 -16.21 14.30 4.01
N SER A 205 -17.22 14.77 3.27
CA SER A 205 -17.20 16.04 2.55
C SER A 205 -16.99 17.18 3.53
N ARG A 206 -15.91 17.92 3.29
CA ARG A 206 -15.70 19.20 3.92
C ARG A 206 -16.91 20.08 3.58
N ILE A 207 -17.54 20.65 4.59
CA ILE A 207 -18.66 21.57 4.36
C ILE A 207 -18.06 22.86 3.78
N ASP A 208 -18.11 22.98 2.46
CA ASP A 208 -17.62 24.14 1.72
C ASP A 208 -18.74 25.13 1.34
N ASP A 209 -19.95 24.93 1.88
CA ASP A 209 -21.04 25.89 1.78
C ASP A 209 -20.62 27.26 2.38
N PRO A 210 -20.53 28.33 1.56
CA PRO A 210 -20.13 29.66 2.02
C PRO A 210 -21.01 30.21 3.15
N ALA A 211 -22.30 29.86 3.18
CA ALA A 211 -23.23 30.29 4.21
C ALA A 211 -22.98 29.56 5.54
N VAL A 212 -22.66 28.25 5.51
CA VAL A 212 -22.29 27.52 6.72
C VAL A 212 -20.94 27.99 7.24
N LEU A 213 -19.97 28.23 6.34
CA LEU A 213 -18.65 28.73 6.71
C LEU A 213 -18.70 30.15 7.28
N SER A 214 -19.60 31.02 6.81
CA SER A 214 -19.77 32.37 7.38
C SER A 214 -20.29 32.31 8.82
N ILE A 215 -21.29 31.46 9.09
CA ILE A 215 -21.82 31.21 10.43
C ILE A 215 -20.73 30.65 11.35
N VAL A 216 -19.94 29.68 10.90
CA VAL A 216 -18.81 29.13 11.69
C VAL A 216 -17.77 30.20 11.99
N ARG A 217 -17.45 31.09 11.03
CA ARG A 217 -16.52 32.21 11.24
C ARG A 217 -17.07 33.21 12.26
N GLU A 218 -18.36 33.52 12.22
CA GLU A 218 -19.03 34.40 13.18
C GLU A 218 -19.02 33.79 14.59
N MET A 219 -19.36 32.51 14.73
CA MET A 219 -19.29 31.81 16.02
C MET A 219 -17.88 31.80 16.60
N ARG A 220 -16.85 31.61 15.77
CA ARG A 220 -15.44 31.72 16.19
C ARG A 220 -15.08 33.13 16.65
N ARG A 221 -15.56 34.17 15.96
CA ARG A 221 -15.38 35.58 16.39
C ARG A 221 -16.02 35.85 17.75
N HIS A 222 -17.14 35.19 18.06
CA HIS A 222 -17.78 35.23 19.39
C HIS A 222 -17.12 34.31 20.43
N GLY A 223 -15.90 33.80 20.17
CA GLY A 223 -15.13 33.01 21.12
C GLY A 223 -15.65 31.57 21.32
N LYS A 224 -16.57 31.09 20.47
CA LYS A 224 -17.05 29.70 20.57
C LYS A 224 -15.95 28.72 20.20
N THR A 225 -15.79 27.71 21.03
CA THR A 225 -14.82 26.63 20.79
C THR A 225 -15.30 25.71 19.66
N PRO A 226 -14.39 25.03 18.95
CA PRO A 226 -14.77 24.07 17.89
C PRO A 226 -15.76 22.99 18.35
N ARG A 227 -15.70 22.60 19.63
CA ARG A 227 -16.61 21.61 20.23
C ARG A 227 -18.03 22.15 20.38
N GLU A 228 -18.19 23.41 20.77
CA GLU A 228 -19.49 24.07 20.89
C GLU A 228 -20.14 24.31 19.53
N ILE A 229 -19.35 24.77 18.55
CA ILE A 229 -19.80 24.96 17.17
C ILE A 229 -20.34 23.65 16.59
N LYS A 230 -19.58 22.55 16.75
CA LYS A 230 -20.00 21.22 16.31
C LYS A 230 -21.28 20.74 17.01
N ARG A 231 -21.43 21.03 18.30
CA ARG A 231 -22.62 20.66 19.09
C ARG A 231 -23.87 21.41 18.64
N LEU A 232 -23.73 22.70 18.33
CA LEU A 232 -24.83 23.54 17.83
C LEU A 232 -25.24 23.14 16.41
N GLY A 233 -24.28 22.86 15.54
CA GLY A 233 -24.54 22.35 14.19
C GLY A 233 -25.35 21.04 14.18
N LYS A 234 -25.02 20.09 15.07
CA LYS A 234 -25.79 18.82 15.19
C LYS A 234 -27.24 19.03 15.62
N ARG A 235 -27.48 19.91 16.59
CA ARG A 235 -28.83 20.21 17.11
C ARG A 235 -29.75 20.89 16.09
N SER A 236 -29.20 21.66 15.15
CA SER A 236 -29.99 22.30 14.09
C SER A 236 -30.38 21.33 12.96
N MET A 237 -29.63 20.23 12.78
CA MET A 237 -29.96 19.21 11.78
C MET A 237 -30.96 18.15 12.29
N GLU A 238 -31.01 17.88 13.60
CA GLU A 238 -32.01 16.96 14.21
C GLU A 238 -33.42 17.57 14.33
N LYS A 239 -33.59 18.87 14.03
CA LYS A 239 -34.88 19.58 14.08
C LYS A 239 -35.48 19.88 12.70
N ARG A 240 -34.91 19.31 11.64
CA ARG A 240 -35.47 19.30 10.28
C ARG A 240 -35.90 17.89 9.96
#